data_AF-A0A7J4UX25-F1
#
_entry.id   AF-A0A7J4UX25-F1
#
_cell.length_a   1.000
_cell.length_b   1.000
_cell.length_c   1.000
_cell.angle_alpha   90.00
_cell.angle_beta   90.00
_cell.angle_gamma   90.00
#
_symmetry.space_group_name_H-M   'P 1'
#
loop_
_entity.id
_entity.type
_entity.pdbx_description
1 polymer ?
#
loop_
_entity_poly.entity_id
_entity_poly.type
_entity_poly.pdbx_seq_one_letter_code
_entity_poly.pdbx_strand_id
1 'polypeptide(L)'
;MRLEINGWSSKITFSATHLIVGHSKCGRLHGHDYAINAVIEGDIGKDGVIMDFISVKEFLRSVASELDHKVLVPAEDSSVVSEGDSVKY
;
A
#
# COMPACT_ATOMS: atom_id res chain seq x y z
N MET A 1 16.45 16.51 -8.10
CA MET A 1 17.10 15.19 -7.90
C MET A 1 16.00 14.17 -7.56
N ARG A 2 16.28 12.86 -7.62
CA ARG A 2 15.30 11.80 -7.33
C ARG A 2 15.84 10.76 -6.34
N LEU A 3 15.03 10.38 -5.37
CA LEU A 3 15.23 9.24 -4.46
C LEU A 3 14.17 8.17 -4.78
N GLU A 4 14.61 6.94 -4.99
CA GLU A 4 13.74 5.81 -5.32
C GLU A 4 13.87 4.70 -4.28
N ILE A 5 12.73 4.21 -3.80
CA ILE A 5 12.63 3.04 -2.94
C ILE A 5 11.83 1.98 -3.68
N ASN A 6 12.48 0.85 -3.96
CA ASN A 6 11.81 -0.35 -4.44
C ASN A 6 11.41 -1.23 -3.25
N GLY A 7 10.12 -1.46 -3.08
CA GLY A 7 9.55 -2.19 -1.95
C GLY A 7 9.90 -3.67 -1.95
N TRP A 8 10.01 -4.29 -3.14
CA TRP A 8 10.41 -5.70 -3.26
C TRP A 8 11.82 -5.95 -2.73
N SER A 9 12.79 -5.14 -3.17
CA SER A 9 14.18 -5.28 -2.71
C SER A 9 14.40 -4.78 -1.28
N SER A 10 13.61 -3.80 -0.83
CA SER A 10 13.73 -3.21 0.51
C SER A 10 12.88 -3.90 1.59
N LYS A 11 12.14 -4.95 1.22
CA LYS A 11 11.20 -5.68 2.09
C LYS A 11 10.17 -4.75 2.73
N ILE A 12 9.55 -3.92 1.89
CA ILE A 12 8.44 -3.03 2.23
C ILE A 12 7.21 -3.57 1.52
N THR A 13 6.76 -4.70 2.04
CA THR A 13 5.73 -5.55 1.46
C THR A 13 4.70 -5.88 2.52
N PHE A 14 3.47 -6.16 2.09
CA PHE A 14 2.40 -6.64 2.95
C PHE A 14 1.55 -7.65 2.18
N SER A 15 0.94 -8.60 2.89
CA SER A 15 0.06 -9.60 2.30
C SER A 15 -1.38 -9.29 2.73
N ALA A 16 -2.27 -9.14 1.76
CA ALA A 16 -3.66 -8.80 2.04
C ALA A 16 -4.62 -9.49 1.06
N THR A 17 -5.85 -9.67 1.53
CA THR A 17 -6.96 -10.09 0.70
C THR A 17 -7.69 -8.86 0.16
N HIS A 18 -8.25 -8.93 -1.04
CA HIS A 18 -9.06 -7.85 -1.62
C HIS A 18 -10.10 -8.40 -2.58
N LEU A 19 -10.94 -7.50 -3.08
CA LEU A 19 -11.89 -7.73 -4.15
C LEU A 19 -12.03 -6.45 -4.99
N ILE A 20 -12.39 -6.61 -6.26
CA ILE A 20 -12.70 -5.52 -7.17
C ILE A 20 -14.13 -5.68 -7.66
N VAL A 21 -15.05 -4.85 -7.15
CA VAL A 21 -16.47 -4.90 -7.49
C VAL A 21 -16.67 -4.89 -9.01
N GLY A 22 -17.55 -5.77 -9.50
CA GLY A 22 -17.90 -5.86 -10.93
C GLY A 22 -16.85 -6.54 -11.81
N HIS A 23 -15.66 -6.87 -11.31
CA HIS A 23 -14.63 -7.54 -12.12
C HIS A 23 -14.90 -9.05 -12.25
N SER A 24 -14.89 -9.57 -13.49
CA SER A 24 -15.23 -10.98 -13.80
C SER A 24 -14.42 -12.03 -13.03
N LYS A 25 -13.10 -11.82 -12.89
CA LYS A 25 -12.18 -12.67 -12.12
C LYS A 25 -11.88 -12.13 -10.72
N CYS A 26 -11.38 -10.90 -10.64
CA CYS A 26 -10.95 -10.25 -9.40
C CYS A 26 -12.11 -9.73 -8.51
N GLY A 27 -13.37 -9.90 -8.92
CA GLY A 27 -14.52 -9.61 -8.07
C GLY A 27 -14.78 -10.67 -7.02
N ARG A 28 -14.11 -11.83 -7.09
CA ARG A 28 -14.10 -12.81 -6.00
C ARG A 28 -12.99 -12.47 -5.01
N LEU A 29 -13.25 -12.72 -3.73
CA LEU A 29 -12.26 -12.56 -2.67
C LEU A 29 -10.99 -13.39 -2.98
N HIS A 30 -9.83 -12.75 -3.00
CA HIS A 30 -8.52 -13.38 -3.22
C HIS A 30 -7.39 -12.53 -2.62
N GLY A 31 -6.18 -13.08 -2.52
CA GLY A 31 -5.05 -12.39 -1.90
C GLY A 31 -3.87 -12.19 -2.84
N HIS A 32 -3.01 -11.24 -2.47
CA HIS A 32 -1.71 -10.98 -3.08
C HIS A 32 -0.68 -10.60 -2.03
N ASP A 33 0.58 -10.74 -2.41
CA ASP A 33 1.67 -10.00 -1.80
C ASP A 33 1.80 -8.67 -2.55
N TYR A 34 1.77 -7.57 -1.82
CA TYR A 34 1.91 -6.21 -2.32
C TYR A 34 3.27 -5.65 -1.92
N ALA A 35 3.80 -4.73 -2.72
CA ALA A 35 4.98 -3.96 -2.39
C ALA A 35 4.70 -2.46 -2.52
N ILE A 36 5.19 -1.68 -1.55
CA ILE A 36 5.09 -0.23 -1.58
C ILE A 36 6.38 0.32 -2.18
N ASN A 37 6.26 0.90 -3.38
CA ASN A 37 7.35 1.63 -4.03
C ASN A 37 7.16 3.12 -3.79
N ALA A 38 8.25 3.85 -3.61
CA ALA A 38 8.20 5.31 -3.46
C ALA A 38 9.21 5.98 -4.39
N VAL A 39 8.78 7.11 -4.93
CA VAL A 39 9.60 8.02 -5.72
C VAL A 39 9.44 9.40 -5.11
N ILE A 40 10.55 9.98 -4.68
CA ILE A 40 10.58 11.31 -4.08
C ILE A 40 11.45 12.19 -4.97
N GLU A 41 10.86 13.27 -5.46
CA GLU A 41 11.53 14.27 -6.27
C GLU A 41 11.61 15.59 -5.51
N GLY A 42 12.76 16.25 -5.60
CA GLY A 42 12.96 17.52 -4.92
C GLY A 42 14.36 18.06 -5.09
N ASP A 43 14.56 19.22 -4.48
CA ASP A 43 15.86 19.86 -4.36
C ASP A 43 16.71 19.18 -3.30
N ILE A 44 18.03 19.30 -3.45
CA ILE A 44 18.98 18.76 -2.49
C ILE A 44 19.03 19.70 -1.28
N GLY A 45 18.85 19.13 -0.08
CA GLY A 45 19.00 19.84 1.17
C GLY A 45 20.45 20.26 1.46
N LYS A 46 20.66 21.01 2.55
CA LYS A 46 22.00 21.46 2.97
C LYS A 46 22.93 20.30 3.35
N ASP A 47 22.34 19.15 3.66
CA ASP A 47 22.96 17.87 4.00
C ASP A 47 23.30 17.00 2.77
N GLY A 48 23.02 17.47 1.55
CA GLY A 48 23.42 16.78 0.33
C GLY A 48 22.46 15.66 -0.11
N VAL A 49 21.31 15.51 0.56
CA VAL A 49 20.26 14.56 0.20
C VAL A 49 18.90 15.27 0.06
N ILE A 50 17.96 14.65 -0.66
CA ILE A 50 16.57 15.16 -0.70
C ILE A 50 15.87 14.81 0.62
N MET A 51 16.13 13.61 1.13
CA MET A 51 15.56 13.06 2.36
C MET A 51 16.43 11.90 2.84
N ASP A 52 16.44 11.64 4.15
CA ASP A 52 17.05 10.44 4.70
C ASP A 52 16.27 9.20 4.25
N PHE A 53 16.94 8.31 3.51
CA PHE A 53 16.33 7.08 3.02
C PHE A 53 15.93 6.12 4.14
N ILE A 54 16.55 6.21 5.33
CA ILE A 54 16.18 5.39 6.50
C ILE A 54 14.79 5.81 6.97
N SER A 55 14.58 7.09 7.24
CA SER A 55 13.28 7.62 7.66
C SER A 55 12.17 7.34 6.64
N VAL A 56 12.46 7.46 5.34
CA VAL A 56 11.50 7.09 4.28
C VAL A 56 11.14 5.61 4.38
N LYS A 57 12.12 4.71 4.49
CA LYS A 57 11.84 3.27 4.59
C LYS A 57 11.07 2.91 5.86
N GLU A 58 11.35 3.56 6.98
CA GLU A 58 10.62 3.34 8.24
C GLU A 58 9.15 3.75 8.11
N PHE A 59 8.88 4.92 7.54
CA PHE A 59 7.52 5.36 7.26
C PHE A 59 6.79 4.41 6.31
N LEU A 60 7.40 4.01 5.20
CA LEU A 60 6.73 3.10 4.27
C LEU A 60 6.47 1.71 4.90
N ARG A 61 7.34 1.26 5.82
CA ARG A 61 7.11 0.02 6.57
C ARG A 61 5.96 0.16 7.58
N SER A 62 5.76 1.32 8.19
CA SER A 62 4.60 1.52 9.07
C SER A 62 3.30 1.43 8.26
N VAL A 63 3.26 2.03 7.07
CA VAL A 63 2.12 1.91 6.14
C VAL A 63 1.90 0.46 5.73
N ALA A 64 2.95 -0.28 5.33
CA ALA A 64 2.83 -1.69 5.01
C ALA A 64 2.27 -2.50 6.20
N SER A 65 2.74 -2.23 7.41
CA SER A 65 2.30 -2.91 8.64
C SER A 65 0.83 -2.64 8.98
N GLU A 66 0.30 -1.47 8.65
CA GLU A 66 -1.13 -1.15 8.87
C GLU A 66 -2.04 -1.96 7.94
N LEU A 67 -1.56 -2.26 6.74
CA LEU A 67 -2.29 -2.99 5.70
C LEU A 67 -2.11 -4.51 5.78
N ASP A 68 -1.07 -4.97 6.46
CA ASP A 68 -0.67 -6.38 6.51
C ASP A 68 -1.70 -7.27 7.24
N HIS A 69 -1.94 -8.46 6.69
CA HIS A 69 -2.93 -9.43 7.19
C HIS A 69 -4.35 -8.87 7.30
N LYS A 70 -4.74 -7.97 6.38
CA LYS A 70 -6.10 -7.39 6.32
C LYS A 70 -6.88 -7.81 5.07
N VAL A 71 -8.18 -7.50 5.09
CA VAL A 71 -9.03 -7.45 3.89
C VAL A 71 -9.15 -5.99 3.46
N LEU A 72 -8.68 -5.68 2.26
CA LEU A 72 -8.83 -4.35 1.65
C LEU A 72 -10.23 -4.25 1.05
N VAL A 73 -10.99 -3.27 1.54
CA VAL A 73 -12.38 -3.02 1.14
C VAL A 73 -12.46 -1.66 0.45
N PRO A 74 -13.01 -1.56 -0.77
CA PRO A 74 -13.18 -0.27 -1.45
C PRO A 74 -14.36 0.48 -0.83
N ALA A 75 -14.14 1.09 0.33
CA ALA A 75 -15.19 1.72 1.15
C ALA A 75 -15.86 2.95 0.51
N GLU A 76 -15.24 3.53 -0.51
CA GLU A 76 -15.81 4.66 -1.28
C GLU A 76 -16.69 4.19 -2.45
N ASP A 77 -16.73 2.89 -2.75
CA ASP A 77 -17.63 2.35 -3.76
C ASP A 77 -19.05 2.22 -3.19
N SER A 78 -20.00 2.92 -3.81
CA SER A 78 -21.41 2.95 -3.39
C SER A 78 -22.12 1.59 -3.40
N SER A 79 -21.60 0.59 -4.11
CA SER A 79 -22.18 -0.76 -4.07
C SER A 79 -21.70 -1.58 -2.86
N VAL A 80 -20.72 -1.06 -2.10
CA VAL A 80 -20.16 -1.73 -0.92
C VAL A 80 -20.86 -1.22 0.33
N VAL A 81 -21.39 -2.14 1.12
CA VAL A 81 -22.03 -1.86 2.40
C VAL A 81 -21.33 -2.65 3.50
N SER A 82 -20.85 -1.94 4.52
CA SER A 82 -20.30 -2.56 5.73
C SER A 82 -21.31 -2.54 6.87
N GLU A 83 -21.50 -3.69 7.52
CA GLU A 83 -22.39 -3.88 8.68
C GLU A 83 -21.61 -4.63 9.76
N GLY A 84 -21.07 -3.92 10.74
CA GLY A 84 -20.17 -4.50 11.74
C GLY A 84 -18.93 -5.12 11.07
N ASP A 85 -18.72 -6.42 11.29
CA ASP A 85 -17.61 -7.19 10.72
C ASP A 85 -17.95 -7.83 9.36
N SER A 86 -19.07 -7.47 8.74
CA SER A 86 -19.52 -8.00 7.45
C SER A 86 -19.44 -6.95 6.33
N VAL A 87 -19.04 -7.39 5.14
CA VAL A 87 -19.01 -6.56 3.92
C VAL A 87 -19.88 -7.23 2.85
N LYS A 88 -20.85 -6.48 2.32
CA LYS A 88 -21.66 -6.83 1.15
C LYS A 88 -21.22 -5.95 -0.02
N TYR A 89 -21.10 -6.53 -1.20
CA TYR A 89 -20.60 -5.86 -2.40
C TYR A 89 -21.15 -6.52 -3.68
#